data_AF-A0A7S0QQ59-F1
#
_entry.id   AF-A0A7S0QQ59-F1
#
_cell.length_a   1.000
_cell.length_b   1.000
_cell.length_c   1.000
_cell.angle_alpha   90.00
_cell.angle_beta   90.00
_cell.angle_gamma   90.00
#
_symmetry.space_group_name_H-M   'P 1'
#
loop_
_entity.id
_entity.type
_entity.pdbx_description
1 polymer ?
#
loop_
_entity_poly.entity_id
_entity_poly.type
_entity_poly.pdbx_seq_one_letter_code
_entity_poly.pdbx_strand_id
1 'polypeptide(L)'
;IDEVAKSMRHNSVPELKTVITAWRERLPNKWDEIPVWSELFAWRGHVFRMLTECSPSQQDIKQALQILGQHEEAWTTLRFAKVARKQGLPQVCMASLQKIQPIPPNMDVQYTFGKLREEALLRLESTTVQELTQGLNAVSKANLDYYHANPSHKAEVLRLKGEFLSRIPDPRAAGQCRHEEANQAFSTALGTCESHGKAWVSWGMLWEQTL
;
A
#
# COMPACT_ATOMS: atom_id res chain seq x y z
N ILE A 1 -3.18 20.85 17.85
CA ILE A 1 -4.30 20.78 18.83
C ILE A 1 -4.92 22.16 19.01
N ASP A 2 -4.11 23.22 19.20
CA ASP A 2 -4.62 24.59 19.37
C ASP A 2 -5.44 25.12 18.18
N GLU A 3 -5.05 24.82 16.94
CA GLU A 3 -5.86 25.18 15.76
C GLU A 3 -7.20 24.47 15.71
N VAL A 4 -7.23 23.18 16.08
CA VAL A 4 -8.48 22.42 16.18
C VAL A 4 -9.36 23.03 17.26
N ALA A 5 -8.81 23.30 18.46
CA ALA A 5 -9.55 23.92 19.55
C ALA A 5 -10.07 25.33 19.17
N LYS A 6 -9.26 26.12 18.45
CA LYS A 6 -9.64 27.45 17.94
C LYS A 6 -10.76 27.35 16.93
N SER A 7 -10.67 26.48 15.92
CA SER A 7 -11.70 26.29 14.90
C SER A 7 -12.99 25.72 15.48
N MET A 8 -12.90 24.82 16.47
CA MET A 8 -14.06 24.29 17.19
C MET A 8 -14.81 25.38 17.96
N ARG A 9 -14.10 26.36 18.56
CA ARG A 9 -14.72 27.52 19.22
C ARG A 9 -15.43 28.47 18.25
N HIS A 10 -14.96 28.54 17.01
CA HIS A 10 -15.55 29.37 15.95
C HIS A 10 -16.48 28.59 15.02
N ASN A 11 -16.76 27.32 15.35
CA ASN A 11 -17.62 26.43 14.58
C ASN A 11 -17.23 26.37 13.08
N SER A 12 -15.92 26.33 12.83
CA SER A 12 -15.32 26.33 11.48
C SER A 12 -14.47 25.08 11.25
N VAL A 13 -14.26 24.71 9.99
CA VAL A 13 -13.41 23.56 9.63
C VAL A 13 -11.95 23.89 9.97
N PRO A 14 -11.26 23.07 10.79
CA PRO A 14 -9.85 23.26 11.08
C PRO A 14 -8.97 23.17 9.82
N GLU A 15 -8.08 24.14 9.62
CA GLU A 15 -7.16 24.16 8.46
C GLU A 15 -5.96 23.21 8.68
N LEU A 16 -6.23 21.90 8.64
CA LEU A 16 -5.21 20.89 8.97
C LEU A 16 -4.34 20.48 7.78
N LYS A 17 -4.73 20.85 6.56
CA LYS A 17 -4.09 20.40 5.33
C LYS A 17 -2.60 20.77 5.27
N THR A 18 -2.26 21.99 5.66
CA THR A 18 -0.89 22.49 5.65
C THR A 18 -0.01 21.73 6.64
N VAL A 19 -0.51 21.52 7.86
CA VAL A 19 0.19 20.76 8.91
C VAL A 19 0.42 19.31 8.49
N ILE A 20 -0.62 18.66 7.96
CA ILE A 20 -0.55 17.27 7.48
C ILE A 20 0.44 17.13 6.33
N THR A 21 0.43 18.08 5.38
CA THR A 21 1.37 18.08 4.25
C THR A 21 2.82 18.20 4.76
N ALA A 22 3.07 19.12 5.70
CA ALA A 22 4.39 19.25 6.31
C ALA A 22 4.82 17.97 7.06
N TRP A 23 3.89 17.27 7.71
CA TRP A 23 4.18 15.98 8.34
C TRP A 23 4.54 14.90 7.32
N ARG A 24 3.85 14.86 6.17
CA ARG A 24 4.16 13.91 5.09
C ARG A 24 5.55 14.13 4.49
N GLU A 25 6.02 15.37 4.47
CA GLU A 25 7.34 15.74 3.95
C GLU A 25 8.47 15.53 4.98
N ARG A 26 8.17 15.66 6.27
CA ARG A 26 9.14 15.47 7.37
C ARG A 26 9.09 14.04 7.89
N LEU A 27 9.73 13.14 7.17
CA LEU A 27 9.89 11.74 7.56
C LEU A 27 11.36 11.47 7.97
N PRO A 28 11.62 10.45 8.80
CA PRO A 28 12.97 9.97 9.03
C PRO A 28 13.61 9.52 7.72
N ASN A 29 14.93 9.43 7.72
CA ASN A 29 15.69 8.91 6.60
C ASN A 29 15.54 7.40 6.49
N LYS A 30 15.78 6.88 5.28
CA LYS A 30 15.67 5.44 4.99
C LYS A 30 16.64 4.59 5.80
N TRP A 31 17.76 5.17 6.23
CA TRP A 31 18.80 4.54 7.02
C TRP A 31 18.62 4.71 8.53
N ASP A 32 17.63 5.51 8.97
CA ASP A 32 17.32 5.62 10.39
C ASP A 32 16.71 4.31 10.89
N GLU A 33 17.01 3.95 12.14
CA GLU A 33 16.57 2.70 12.75
C GLU A 33 15.04 2.62 12.88
N ILE A 34 14.47 1.41 12.81
CA ILE A 34 13.02 1.20 12.96
C ILE A 34 12.42 1.83 14.23
N PRO A 35 13.06 1.84 15.41
CA PRO A 35 12.47 2.50 16.58
C PRO A 35 12.13 3.98 16.34
N VAL A 36 12.99 4.74 15.64
CA VAL A 36 12.74 6.15 15.28
C VAL A 36 11.48 6.29 14.42
N TRP A 37 11.33 5.40 13.44
CA TRP A 37 10.12 5.32 12.62
C TRP A 37 8.90 4.94 13.47
N SER A 38 9.03 3.94 14.34
CA SER A 38 7.93 3.43 15.14
C SER A 38 7.40 4.48 16.12
N GLU A 39 8.27 5.23 16.79
CA GLU A 39 7.90 6.29 17.73
C GLU A 39 7.16 7.43 17.04
N LEU A 40 7.73 7.96 15.94
CA LEU A 40 7.10 9.04 15.19
C LEU A 40 5.71 8.63 14.70
N PHE A 41 5.58 7.42 14.17
CA PHE A 41 4.34 6.92 13.60
C PHE A 41 3.31 6.58 14.69
N ALA A 42 3.76 6.12 15.86
CA ALA A 42 2.89 5.92 17.03
C ALA A 42 2.30 7.25 17.51
N TRP A 43 3.12 8.30 17.63
CA TRP A 43 2.65 9.64 18.01
C TRP A 43 1.66 10.21 16.99
N ARG A 44 1.97 10.10 15.69
CA ARG A 44 1.04 10.55 14.63
C ARG A 44 -0.27 9.77 14.65
N GLY A 45 -0.19 8.45 14.80
CA GLY A 45 -1.37 7.59 14.94
C GLY A 45 -2.25 7.99 16.12
N HIS A 46 -1.65 8.36 17.26
CA HIS A 46 -2.40 8.89 18.40
C HIS A 46 -3.13 10.19 18.05
N VAL A 47 -2.47 11.15 17.40
CA VAL A 47 -3.10 12.41 16.98
C VAL A 47 -4.24 12.17 15.99
N PHE A 48 -4.05 11.30 15.00
CA PHE A 48 -5.11 11.01 14.03
C PHE A 48 -6.30 10.30 14.66
N ARG A 49 -6.07 9.40 15.63
CA ARG A 49 -7.15 8.80 16.40
C ARG A 49 -7.96 9.83 17.20
N MET A 50 -7.28 10.79 17.84
CA MET A 50 -7.96 11.90 18.51
C MET A 50 -8.82 12.72 17.54
N LEU A 51 -8.39 12.90 16.28
CA LEU A 51 -9.23 13.55 15.27
C LEU A 51 -10.47 12.71 14.93
N THR A 52 -10.32 11.39 14.83
CA THR A 52 -11.46 10.50 14.53
C THR A 52 -12.47 10.41 15.67
N GLU A 53 -12.02 10.54 16.92
CA GLU A 53 -12.85 10.49 18.12
C GLU A 53 -13.44 11.86 18.46
N CYS A 54 -12.96 12.93 17.82
CA CYS A 54 -13.47 14.27 18.02
C CYS A 54 -14.94 14.35 17.65
N SER A 55 -15.76 14.84 18.58
CA SER A 55 -17.22 14.92 18.42
C SER A 55 -17.70 16.36 18.50
N PRO A 56 -17.50 17.18 17.44
CA PRO A 56 -18.11 18.51 17.34
C PRO A 56 -19.64 18.42 17.33
N SER A 57 -20.28 19.52 17.70
CA SER A 57 -21.74 19.67 17.65
C SER A 57 -22.29 19.59 16.21
N GLN A 58 -21.49 19.99 15.22
CA GLN A 58 -21.85 19.88 13.80
C GLN A 58 -21.44 18.54 13.19
N GLN A 59 -22.41 17.84 12.60
CA GLN A 59 -22.20 16.52 11.99
C GLN A 59 -21.25 16.57 10.79
N ASP A 60 -21.31 17.63 9.97
CA ASP A 60 -20.43 17.77 8.79
C ASP A 60 -18.95 17.88 9.18
N ILE A 61 -18.66 18.67 10.23
CA ILE A 61 -17.30 18.79 10.76
C ILE A 61 -16.84 17.47 11.36
N LYS A 62 -17.72 16.77 12.10
CA LYS A 62 -17.41 15.45 12.67
C LYS A 62 -17.02 14.46 11.57
N GLN A 63 -17.82 14.36 10.52
CA GLN A 63 -17.57 13.46 9.40
C GLN A 63 -16.27 13.81 8.68
N ALA A 64 -16.01 15.10 8.43
CA ALA A 64 -14.77 15.55 7.79
C ALA A 64 -13.51 15.18 8.61
N LEU A 65 -13.54 15.39 9.93
CA LEU A 65 -12.42 15.04 10.82
C LEU A 65 -12.22 13.52 10.93
N GLN A 66 -13.31 12.76 10.96
CA GLN A 66 -13.25 11.30 10.98
C GLN A 66 -12.63 10.74 9.70
N ILE A 67 -13.06 11.22 8.54
CA ILE A 67 -12.50 10.81 7.25
C ILE A 67 -11.01 11.20 7.19
N LEU A 68 -10.67 12.44 7.54
CA LEU A 68 -9.29 12.90 7.53
C LEU A 68 -8.39 12.05 8.45
N GLY A 69 -8.81 11.83 9.69
CA GLY A 69 -8.05 11.03 10.65
C GLY A 69 -7.86 9.59 10.18
N GLN A 70 -8.90 8.96 9.64
CA GLN A 70 -8.81 7.60 9.08
C GLN A 70 -7.84 7.53 7.89
N HIS A 71 -7.91 8.49 6.97
CA HIS A 71 -7.01 8.52 5.80
C HIS A 71 -5.56 8.73 6.21
N GLU A 72 -5.27 9.65 7.14
CA GLU A 72 -3.90 9.91 7.57
C GLU A 72 -3.34 8.79 8.46
N GLU A 73 -4.16 8.13 9.28
CA GLU A 73 -3.74 6.93 10.03
C GLU A 73 -3.40 5.79 9.07
N ALA A 74 -4.22 5.57 8.02
CA ALA A 74 -3.95 4.57 6.99
C ALA A 74 -2.66 4.89 6.21
N TRP A 75 -2.48 6.14 5.78
CA TRP A 75 -1.27 6.59 5.08
C TRP A 75 -0.02 6.36 5.92
N THR A 76 -0.08 6.74 7.19
CA THR A 76 1.00 6.59 8.17
C THR A 76 1.33 5.10 8.36
N THR A 77 0.33 4.29 8.66
CA THR A 77 0.53 2.84 8.88
C THR A 77 1.10 2.13 7.65
N LEU A 78 0.60 2.46 6.45
CA LEU A 78 1.09 1.88 5.19
C LEU A 78 2.55 2.28 4.93
N ARG A 79 2.90 3.53 5.20
CA ARG A 79 4.27 4.02 5.02
C ARG A 79 5.22 3.36 6.00
N PHE A 80 4.82 3.14 7.25
CA PHE A 80 5.61 2.38 8.23
C PHE A 80 5.82 0.93 7.78
N ALA A 81 4.76 0.24 7.33
CA ALA A 81 4.85 -1.12 6.82
C ALA A 81 5.87 -1.25 5.67
N LYS A 82 5.84 -0.30 4.73
CA LYS A 82 6.79 -0.23 3.62
C LYS A 82 8.25 -0.07 4.09
N VAL A 83 8.49 0.72 5.13
CA VAL A 83 9.84 0.89 5.69
C VAL A 83 10.29 -0.39 6.39
N ALA A 84 9.41 -0.99 7.21
CA ALA A 84 9.68 -2.26 7.89
C ALA A 84 10.05 -3.38 6.90
N ARG A 85 9.30 -3.52 5.79
CA ARG A 85 9.65 -4.46 4.72
C ARG A 85 11.04 -4.18 4.15
N LYS A 86 11.33 -2.92 3.80
CA LYS A 86 12.62 -2.53 3.22
C LYS A 86 13.81 -2.73 4.15
N GLN A 87 13.60 -2.70 5.46
CA GLN A 87 14.63 -3.00 6.45
C GLN A 87 14.69 -4.49 6.83
N GLY A 88 13.98 -5.37 6.11
CA GLY A 88 14.03 -6.82 6.34
C GLY A 88 13.25 -7.29 7.57
N LEU A 89 12.20 -6.56 7.96
CA LEU A 89 11.38 -6.88 9.14
C LEU A 89 9.96 -7.30 8.71
N PRO A 90 9.80 -8.53 8.17
CA PRO A 90 8.54 -8.98 7.56
C PRO A 90 7.39 -9.05 8.56
N GLN A 91 7.67 -9.48 9.80
CA GLN A 91 6.64 -9.59 10.84
C GLN A 91 6.06 -8.23 11.24
N VAL A 92 6.92 -7.21 11.34
CA VAL A 92 6.51 -5.83 11.65
C VAL A 92 5.69 -5.24 10.49
N CYS A 93 6.12 -5.48 9.24
CA CYS A 93 5.37 -5.10 8.05
C CYS A 93 3.96 -5.71 8.07
N MET A 94 3.87 -7.03 8.27
CA MET A 94 2.60 -7.74 8.23
C MET A 94 1.65 -7.30 9.35
N ALA A 95 2.15 -7.20 10.58
CA ALA A 95 1.38 -6.71 11.72
C ALA A 95 0.87 -5.28 11.50
N SER A 96 1.63 -4.43 10.83
CA SER A 96 1.22 -3.07 10.50
C SER A 96 0.11 -3.05 9.43
N LEU A 97 0.24 -3.84 8.38
CA LEU A 97 -0.77 -3.93 7.31
C LEU A 97 -2.11 -4.49 7.82
N GLN A 98 -2.08 -5.41 8.78
CA GLN A 98 -3.29 -5.96 9.42
C GLN A 98 -4.07 -4.91 10.23
N LYS A 99 -3.40 -3.89 10.78
CA LYS A 99 -4.06 -2.80 11.53
C LYS A 99 -4.87 -1.86 10.64
N ILE A 100 -4.53 -1.77 9.34
CA ILE A 100 -5.24 -0.93 8.39
C ILE A 100 -6.64 -1.51 8.20
N GLN A 101 -7.63 -0.79 8.74
CA GLN A 101 -9.04 -1.14 8.62
C GLN A 101 -9.48 -1.16 7.15
N PRO A 102 -10.49 -1.97 6.79
CA PRO A 102 -11.07 -1.93 5.45
C PRO A 102 -11.57 -0.52 5.14
N ILE A 103 -10.96 0.12 4.15
CA ILE A 103 -11.36 1.47 3.73
C ILE A 103 -12.58 1.31 2.83
N PRO A 104 -13.68 2.04 3.10
CA PRO A 104 -14.88 1.95 2.28
C PRO A 104 -14.56 2.23 0.79
N PRO A 105 -15.16 1.47 -0.14
CA PRO A 105 -14.85 1.54 -1.56
C PRO A 105 -15.18 2.89 -2.22
N ASN A 106 -15.83 3.80 -1.50
CA ASN A 106 -16.16 5.13 -2.01
C ASN A 106 -15.14 6.19 -1.59
N MET A 107 -14.15 5.88 -0.73
CA MET A 107 -13.31 6.90 -0.11
C MET A 107 -11.85 6.95 -0.57
N ASP A 108 -11.16 5.83 -0.83
CA ASP A 108 -9.80 5.93 -1.41
C ASP A 108 -9.25 4.64 -2.03
N VAL A 109 -9.23 4.59 -3.37
CA VAL A 109 -8.62 3.51 -4.14
C VAL A 109 -7.12 3.35 -3.87
N GLN A 110 -6.44 4.43 -3.47
CA GLN A 110 -4.99 4.48 -3.33
C GLN A 110 -4.49 3.62 -2.18
N TYR A 111 -5.18 3.63 -1.04
CA TYR A 111 -4.77 2.87 0.14
C TYR A 111 -5.06 1.39 0.02
N THR A 112 -6.21 1.02 -0.57
CA THR A 112 -6.53 -0.39 -0.86
C THR A 112 -5.49 -0.98 -1.81
N PHE A 113 -5.14 -0.25 -2.87
CA PHE A 113 -4.03 -0.62 -3.75
C PHE A 113 -2.71 -0.71 -2.99
N GLY A 114 -2.38 0.32 -2.21
CA GLY A 114 -1.12 0.38 -1.47
C GLY A 114 -0.95 -0.80 -0.50
N LYS A 115 -2.01 -1.16 0.22
CA LYS A 115 -2.05 -2.33 1.11
C LYS A 115 -1.83 -3.62 0.34
N LEU A 116 -2.61 -3.88 -0.73
CA LEU A 116 -2.46 -5.05 -1.60
C LEU A 116 -1.03 -5.14 -2.16
N ARG A 117 -0.50 -4.02 -2.62
CA ARG A 117 0.83 -3.93 -3.21
C ARG A 117 1.93 -4.25 -2.21
N GLU A 118 1.91 -3.67 -1.02
CA GLU A 118 2.95 -3.96 -0.01
C GLU A 118 2.81 -5.38 0.55
N GLU A 119 1.59 -5.90 0.70
CA GLU A 119 1.33 -7.31 1.04
C GLU A 119 1.88 -8.29 -0.02
N ALA A 120 1.73 -7.95 -1.30
CA ALA A 120 2.27 -8.74 -2.41
C ALA A 120 3.81 -8.69 -2.43
N LEU A 121 4.40 -7.51 -2.29
CA LEU A 121 5.86 -7.35 -2.26
C LEU A 121 6.48 -8.07 -1.08
N LEU A 122 5.85 -8.03 0.10
CA LEU A 122 6.31 -8.78 1.26
C LEU A 122 6.35 -10.29 0.98
N ARG A 123 5.30 -10.84 0.35
CA ARG A 123 5.26 -12.26 0.00
C ARG A 123 6.23 -12.64 -1.11
N LEU A 124 6.56 -11.73 -2.02
CA LEU A 124 7.59 -11.93 -3.05
C LEU A 124 9.01 -12.01 -2.46
N GLU A 125 9.25 -11.41 -1.29
CA GLU A 125 10.54 -11.54 -0.58
C GLU A 125 10.67 -12.90 0.13
N SER A 126 9.58 -13.67 0.23
CA SER A 126 9.60 -15.02 0.80
C SER A 126 10.21 -16.05 -0.15
N THR A 127 10.89 -17.05 0.43
CA THR A 127 11.40 -18.22 -0.28
C THR A 127 10.39 -19.38 -0.31
N THR A 128 9.29 -19.29 0.43
CA THR A 128 8.33 -20.39 0.53
C THR A 128 7.30 -20.36 -0.59
N VAL A 129 7.11 -21.50 -1.26
CA VAL A 129 6.10 -21.63 -2.33
C VAL A 129 4.68 -21.35 -1.81
N GLN A 130 4.42 -21.66 -0.54
CA GLN A 130 3.13 -21.39 0.10
C GLN A 130 2.82 -19.89 0.17
N GLU A 131 3.75 -19.06 0.65
CA GLU A 131 3.53 -17.61 0.75
C GLU A 131 3.45 -16.95 -0.65
N LEU A 132 4.26 -17.42 -1.60
CA LEU A 132 4.18 -16.99 -3.00
C LEU A 132 2.80 -17.30 -3.60
N THR A 133 2.28 -18.51 -3.37
CA THR A 133 0.95 -18.93 -3.86
C THR A 133 -0.17 -18.11 -3.21
N GLN A 134 -0.07 -17.81 -1.91
CA GLN A 134 -1.01 -16.92 -1.24
C GLN A 134 -0.99 -15.51 -1.83
N GLY A 135 0.20 -14.99 -2.15
CA GLY A 135 0.37 -13.69 -2.80
C GLY A 135 -0.24 -13.66 -4.20
N LEU A 136 0.01 -14.68 -5.01
CA LEU A 136 -0.61 -14.82 -6.34
C LEU A 136 -2.14 -14.84 -6.26
N ASN A 137 -2.70 -15.56 -5.29
CA ASN A 137 -4.14 -15.63 -5.08
C ASN A 137 -4.73 -14.28 -4.68
N ALA A 138 -4.05 -13.53 -3.80
CA ALA A 138 -4.50 -12.20 -3.39
C ALA A 138 -4.51 -11.22 -4.58
N VAL A 139 -3.43 -11.21 -5.37
CA VAL A 139 -3.32 -10.38 -6.58
C VAL A 139 -4.35 -10.77 -7.65
N SER A 140 -4.59 -12.07 -7.83
CA SER A 140 -5.55 -12.56 -8.84
C SER A 140 -7.00 -12.30 -8.48
N LYS A 141 -7.33 -12.23 -7.18
CA LYS A 141 -8.68 -11.87 -6.69
C LYS A 141 -8.92 -10.36 -6.66
N ALA A 142 -7.88 -9.55 -6.85
CA ALA A 142 -8.03 -8.10 -6.84
C ALA A 142 -8.94 -7.65 -7.99
N ASN A 143 -9.96 -6.87 -7.67
CA ASN A 143 -10.85 -6.32 -8.69
C ASN A 143 -10.12 -5.24 -9.49
N LEU A 144 -9.66 -5.58 -10.69
CA LEU A 144 -8.92 -4.66 -11.56
C LEU A 144 -9.79 -3.51 -12.09
N ASP A 145 -11.11 -3.68 -12.13
CA ASP A 145 -12.03 -2.62 -12.55
C ASP A 145 -12.06 -1.45 -11.56
N TYR A 146 -11.68 -1.72 -10.31
CA TYR A 146 -11.56 -0.69 -9.30
C TYR A 146 -10.41 0.31 -9.60
N TYR A 147 -9.52 -0.02 -10.54
CA TYR A 147 -8.37 0.81 -10.93
C TYR A 147 -8.52 1.51 -12.29
N HIS A 148 -9.71 1.57 -12.88
CA HIS A 148 -9.92 2.21 -14.20
C HIS A 148 -9.44 3.66 -14.26
N ALA A 149 -9.56 4.41 -13.16
CA ALA A 149 -9.06 5.79 -13.07
C ALA A 149 -7.52 5.91 -12.98
N ASN A 150 -6.81 4.81 -12.71
CA ASN A 150 -5.35 4.79 -12.56
C ASN A 150 -4.74 3.56 -13.26
N PRO A 151 -4.52 3.64 -14.59
CA PRO A 151 -3.94 2.54 -15.38
C PRO A 151 -2.60 2.03 -14.84
N SER A 152 -1.81 2.89 -14.19
CA SER A 152 -0.55 2.53 -13.53
C SER A 152 -0.73 1.55 -12.37
N HIS A 153 -1.82 1.63 -11.61
CA HIS A 153 -2.13 0.69 -10.53
C HIS A 153 -2.49 -0.68 -11.10
N LYS A 154 -3.35 -0.69 -12.12
CA LYS A 154 -3.73 -1.92 -12.82
C LYS A 154 -2.49 -2.61 -13.40
N ALA A 155 -1.59 -1.86 -14.03
CA ALA A 155 -0.32 -2.37 -14.54
C ALA A 155 0.59 -2.93 -13.44
N GLU A 156 0.71 -2.28 -12.28
CA GLU A 156 1.51 -2.81 -11.15
C GLU A 156 0.93 -4.11 -10.60
N VAL A 157 -0.41 -4.24 -10.49
CA VAL A 157 -1.05 -5.50 -10.04
C VAL A 157 -0.76 -6.63 -11.04
N LEU A 158 -0.86 -6.36 -12.34
CA LEU A 158 -0.53 -7.32 -13.39
C LEU A 158 0.96 -7.69 -13.40
N ARG A 159 1.86 -6.71 -13.18
CA ARG A 159 3.30 -6.97 -13.02
C ARG A 159 3.58 -7.89 -11.84
N LEU A 160 2.98 -7.62 -10.67
CA LEU A 160 3.13 -8.47 -9.49
C LEU A 160 2.62 -9.89 -9.75
N LYS A 161 1.52 -10.05 -10.50
CA LYS A 161 1.03 -11.36 -10.92
C LYS A 161 2.09 -12.11 -11.74
N GLY A 162 2.68 -11.45 -12.74
CA GLY A 162 3.76 -12.02 -13.55
C GLY A 162 4.96 -12.44 -12.70
N GLU A 163 5.35 -11.62 -11.72
CA GLU A 163 6.49 -11.91 -10.84
C GLU A 163 6.23 -13.10 -9.90
N PHE A 164 5.00 -13.30 -9.44
CA PHE A 164 4.65 -14.53 -8.71
C PHE A 164 4.70 -15.76 -9.61
N LEU A 165 4.15 -15.65 -10.83
CA LEU A 165 4.11 -16.75 -11.80
C LEU A 165 5.51 -17.21 -12.23
N SER A 166 6.47 -16.29 -12.30
CA SER A 166 7.85 -16.63 -12.65
C SER A 166 8.61 -17.34 -11.53
N ARG A 167 8.17 -17.22 -10.27
CA ARG A 167 8.83 -17.82 -9.09
C ARG A 167 8.14 -19.08 -8.57
N ILE A 168 6.88 -19.31 -8.91
CA ILE A 168 6.11 -20.47 -8.47
C ILE A 168 6.35 -21.63 -9.47
N PRO A 169 6.81 -22.81 -8.99
CA PRO A 169 6.93 -23.99 -9.83
C PRO A 169 5.59 -24.40 -10.45
N ASP A 170 5.61 -24.85 -11.69
CA ASP A 170 4.46 -25.34 -12.41
C ASP A 170 4.05 -26.72 -11.85
N PRO A 171 2.83 -26.88 -11.31
CA PRO A 171 2.35 -28.18 -10.86
C PRO A 171 2.16 -29.19 -12.01
N ARG A 172 2.07 -28.74 -13.26
CA ARG A 172 1.88 -29.59 -14.46
C ARG A 172 3.21 -30.09 -15.03
N ALA A 173 4.31 -29.40 -14.73
CA ALA A 173 5.65 -29.71 -15.24
C ALA A 173 6.68 -29.57 -14.12
N ALA A 174 7.07 -30.70 -13.53
CA ALA A 174 8.01 -30.73 -12.41
C ALA A 174 9.34 -30.06 -12.80
N GLY A 175 9.71 -29.00 -12.06
CA GLY A 175 10.96 -28.26 -12.26
C GLY A 175 10.89 -27.09 -13.24
N GLN A 176 9.75 -26.84 -13.88
CA GLN A 176 9.55 -25.65 -14.73
C GLN A 176 8.75 -24.59 -13.97
N CYS A 177 8.97 -23.31 -14.24
CA CYS A 177 8.14 -22.22 -13.73
C CYS A 177 7.12 -21.81 -14.81
N ARG A 178 6.07 -21.07 -14.41
CA ARG A 178 4.95 -20.69 -15.30
C ARG A 178 5.29 -19.51 -16.20
N HIS A 179 6.36 -19.63 -16.98
CA HIS A 179 6.96 -18.54 -17.76
C HIS A 179 6.00 -17.96 -18.81
N GLU A 180 5.23 -18.79 -19.51
CA GLU A 180 4.27 -18.31 -20.51
C GLU A 180 3.16 -17.45 -19.89
N GLU A 181 2.64 -17.88 -18.73
CA GLU A 181 1.63 -17.10 -18.00
C GLU A 181 2.21 -15.80 -17.44
N ALA A 182 3.47 -15.84 -16.99
CA ALA A 182 4.20 -14.64 -16.56
C ALA A 182 4.38 -13.66 -17.73
N ASN A 183 4.79 -14.15 -18.90
CA ASN A 183 4.93 -13.38 -20.13
C ASN A 183 3.61 -12.70 -20.52
N GLN A 184 2.50 -13.44 -20.53
CA GLN A 184 1.18 -12.90 -20.81
C GLN A 184 0.78 -11.80 -19.80
N ALA A 185 1.07 -12.01 -18.51
CA ALA A 185 0.78 -11.03 -17.46
C ALA A 185 1.59 -9.73 -17.65
N PHE A 186 2.89 -9.82 -17.98
CA PHE A 186 3.73 -8.66 -18.24
C PHE A 186 3.32 -7.91 -19.51
N SER A 187 3.04 -8.63 -20.60
CA SER A 187 2.54 -8.04 -21.85
C SER A 187 1.23 -7.28 -21.62
N THR A 188 0.29 -7.88 -20.88
CA THR A 188 -0.99 -7.22 -20.52
C THR A 188 -0.75 -5.99 -19.62
N ALA A 189 0.20 -6.05 -18.69
CA ALA A 189 0.56 -4.92 -17.83
C ALA A 189 1.04 -3.72 -18.66
N LEU A 190 1.91 -3.96 -19.64
CA LEU A 190 2.47 -2.93 -20.51
C LEU A 190 1.45 -2.42 -21.54
N GLY A 191 0.60 -3.30 -22.08
CA GLY A 191 -0.54 -2.89 -22.91
C GLY A 191 -1.55 -2.02 -22.15
N THR A 192 -1.61 -2.15 -20.81
CA THR A 192 -2.43 -1.29 -19.95
C THR A 192 -1.75 0.06 -19.68
N CYS A 193 -0.43 0.06 -19.44
CA CYS A 193 0.32 1.28 -19.12
C CYS A 193 1.78 1.15 -19.56
N GLU A 194 2.09 1.67 -20.74
CA GLU A 194 3.42 1.58 -21.35
C GLU A 194 4.49 2.34 -20.55
N SER A 195 4.11 3.44 -19.89
CA SER A 195 4.99 4.27 -19.07
C SER A 195 5.37 3.62 -17.73
N HIS A 196 4.85 2.43 -17.42
CA HIS A 196 5.17 1.71 -16.20
C HIS A 196 6.54 1.00 -16.28
N GLY A 197 7.62 1.76 -16.13
CA GLY A 197 9.01 1.29 -16.30
C GLY A 197 9.39 0.03 -15.50
N LYS A 198 8.78 -0.21 -14.33
CA LYS A 198 9.07 -1.44 -13.56
C LYS A 198 8.59 -2.71 -14.26
N ALA A 199 7.50 -2.66 -15.03
CA ALA A 199 7.03 -3.82 -15.77
C ALA A 199 8.00 -4.20 -16.89
N TRP A 200 8.58 -3.22 -17.59
CA TRP A 200 9.64 -3.46 -18.57
C TRP A 200 10.84 -4.18 -17.94
N VAL A 201 11.31 -3.70 -16.79
CA VAL A 201 12.43 -4.33 -16.07
C VAL A 201 12.10 -5.77 -15.65
N SER A 202 10.93 -5.99 -15.02
CA SER A 202 10.52 -7.33 -14.61
C SER A 202 10.35 -8.29 -15.79
N TRP A 203 9.85 -7.81 -16.93
CA TRP A 203 9.70 -8.62 -18.12
C TRP A 203 11.05 -8.99 -18.75
N GLY A 204 11.99 -8.04 -18.80
CA GLY A 204 13.36 -8.31 -19.24
C GLY A 204 14.05 -9.37 -18.37
N MET A 205 13.89 -9.28 -17.04
CA MET A 205 14.42 -10.28 -16.10
C MET A 205 13.82 -11.68 -16.30
N LEU A 206 12.54 -11.78 -16.70
CA LEU A 206 11.94 -13.07 -17.05
C LEU A 206 12.68 -13.71 -18.23
N TRP A 207 12.94 -12.94 -19.29
CA TRP A 207 13.63 -13.45 -20.48
C TRP A 207 15.07 -13.83 -20.19
N GLU A 208 15.78 -13.07 -19.35
CA GLU A 208 17.13 -13.42 -18.89
C GLU A 208 17.17 -14.77 -18.14
N GLN A 209 16.11 -15.11 -17.39
CA GLN A 209 15.99 -16.40 -16.70
C GLN A 209 15.63 -17.56 -17.64
N THR A 210 15.11 -17.27 -18.83
CA THR A 210 14.71 -18.28 -19.82
C THR A 210 15.79 -18.62 -20.84
N LEU A 211 16.83 -17.79 -20.93
CA LEU A 211 18.00 -17.96 -21.80
C LEU A 211 19.04 -18.88 -21.15
#